data_AF-V5GD23-F1
#
_entry.id   AF-V5GD23-F1
#
_cell.length_a   1.000
_cell.length_b   1.000
_cell.length_c   1.000
_cell.angle_alpha   90.00
_cell.angle_beta   90.00
_cell.angle_gamma   90.00
#
_symmetry.space_group_name_H-M   'P 1'
#
loop_
_entity.id
_entity.type
_entity.pdbx_description
1 polymer ?
#
loop_
_entity_poly.entity_id
_entity_poly.type
_entity_poly.pdbx_seq_one_letter_code
_entity_poly.pdbx_strand_id
1 'polypeptide(L)'
;EFCGQRKVKQAFISSQNVALIQYRMPARGSSFSFSVRFLKNPNPCNVLLQTNDIYTLRNYGKRANCSVSTLFPASINVASLNIGVTPSNGRGIEFETGTIHKVRSECQKRGLDDYVQIGGSPGLDNGNMQVADSLCGLDSKAGKRVEKIACDTTTVRLVSSGAFDNSVTIYFRQLTEDDI
;
A
#
# COMPACT_ATOMS: atom_id res chain seq x y z
N GLU A 1 2.02 20.68 15.23
CA GLU A 1 2.67 21.92 14.79
C GLU A 1 3.57 22.44 15.90
N PHE A 2 4.75 22.97 15.58
CA PHE A 2 5.69 23.51 16.58
C PHE A 2 6.07 24.95 16.20
N CYS A 3 5.98 25.86 17.16
CA CYS A 3 6.36 27.26 17.01
C CYS A 3 7.07 27.80 18.26
N GLY A 4 7.77 28.92 18.11
CA GLY A 4 8.47 29.60 19.21
C GLY A 4 9.98 29.38 19.22
N GLN A 5 10.66 29.94 20.22
CA GLN A 5 12.13 29.93 20.32
C GLN A 5 12.70 28.66 20.97
N ARG A 6 11.84 27.84 21.58
CA ARG A 6 12.28 26.64 22.29
C ARG A 6 12.64 25.54 21.29
N LYS A 7 13.89 25.06 21.36
CA LYS A 7 14.32 23.90 20.56
C LYS A 7 13.46 22.68 20.87
N VAL A 8 12.85 22.11 19.84
CA VAL A 8 12.13 20.83 19.92
C VAL A 8 13.16 19.72 20.03
N LYS A 9 13.14 18.99 21.15
CA LYS A 9 14.04 17.85 21.39
C LYS A 9 13.46 16.50 20.94
N GLN A 10 12.18 16.50 20.53
CA GLN A 10 11.48 15.30 20.12
C GLN A 10 11.96 14.84 18.75
N ALA A 11 12.26 13.55 18.63
CA ALA A 11 12.48 12.90 17.35
C ALA A 11 11.13 12.44 16.77
N PHE A 12 10.94 12.66 15.47
CA PHE A 12 9.77 12.17 14.73
C PHE A 12 10.21 11.03 13.83
N ILE A 13 9.48 9.92 13.89
CA ILE A 13 9.73 8.74 13.08
C ILE A 13 8.57 8.62 12.11
N SER A 14 8.86 8.61 10.81
CA SER A 14 7.84 8.35 9.81
C SER A 14 7.39 6.89 9.88
N SER A 15 6.09 6.67 9.70
CA SER A 15 5.51 5.34 9.53
C SER A 15 5.74 4.77 8.12
N GLN A 16 6.32 5.55 7.21
CA GLN A 16 6.59 5.22 5.81
C GLN A 16 8.06 5.50 5.45
N ASN A 17 8.47 5.13 4.24
CA ASN A 17 9.77 5.48 3.67
C ASN A 17 9.87 6.96 3.20
N VAL A 18 8.86 7.78 3.48
CA VAL A 18 8.80 9.21 3.14
C VAL A 18 8.36 10.03 4.36
N ALA A 19 8.82 11.28 4.46
CA ALA A 19 8.33 12.26 5.43
C ALA A 19 8.23 13.64 4.77
N LEU A 20 7.14 14.35 5.02
CA LEU A 20 6.96 15.72 4.55
C LEU A 20 7.27 16.70 5.69
N ILE A 21 8.17 17.63 5.43
CA ILE A 21 8.50 18.73 6.36
C ILE A 21 8.03 20.02 5.71
N GLN A 22 7.03 20.66 6.32
CA GLN A 22 6.57 21.99 5.93
C GLN A 22 6.98 22.99 7.01
N TYR A 23 7.53 24.12 6.60
CA TYR A 23 7.96 25.18 7.50
C TYR A 23 7.59 26.54 6.94
N ARG A 24 7.34 27.50 7.84
CA ARG A 24 7.12 28.90 7.51
C ARG A 24 8.09 29.76 8.33
N MET A 25 8.87 30.60 7.64
CA MET A 25 9.79 31.53 8.30
C MET A 25 9.04 32.72 8.89
N PRO A 26 9.17 33.00 10.20
CA PRO A 26 8.46 34.11 10.82
C PRO A 26 9.05 35.49 10.50
N ALA A 27 10.36 35.60 10.26
CA ALA A 27 11.03 36.88 9.98
C ALA A 27 12.30 36.69 9.15
N ARG A 28 12.80 37.76 8.51
CA ARG A 28 14.11 37.71 7.86
C ARG A 28 15.19 37.45 8.90
N GLY A 29 16.11 36.52 8.62
CA GLY A 29 17.18 36.13 9.53
C GLY A 29 16.82 35.00 10.50
N SER A 30 15.56 34.52 10.53
CA SER A 30 15.24 33.30 11.29
C SER A 30 15.79 32.06 10.60
N SER A 31 16.35 31.13 11.36
CA SER A 31 16.84 29.84 10.87
C SER A 31 16.22 28.70 11.66
N PHE A 32 15.94 27.59 11.01
CA PHE A 32 15.68 26.30 11.65
C PHE A 32 16.60 25.26 11.02
N SER A 33 16.95 24.24 11.79
CA SER A 33 17.72 23.10 11.32
C SER A 33 17.17 21.82 11.92
N PHE A 34 17.32 20.73 11.18
CA PHE A 34 16.96 19.39 11.62
C PHE A 34 17.99 18.41 11.07
N SER A 35 18.08 17.24 11.71
CA SER A 35 18.87 16.12 11.23
C SER A 35 17.96 14.98 10.83
N VAL A 36 18.34 14.26 9.78
CA VAL A 36 17.61 13.10 9.29
C VAL A 36 18.46 11.86 9.52
N ARG A 37 17.84 10.82 10.10
CA ARG A 37 18.45 9.50 10.24
C ARG A 37 17.56 8.46 9.58
N PHE A 38 18.15 7.66 8.69
CA PHE A 38 17.46 6.55 8.05
C PHE A 38 17.49 5.33 8.96
N LEU A 39 16.30 4.78 9.24
CA LEU A 39 16.13 3.56 10.04
C LEU A 39 15.78 2.42 9.10
N LYS A 40 16.45 1.27 9.25
CA LYS A 40 16.12 0.06 8.50
C LYS A 40 14.82 -0.53 9.05
N ASN A 41 13.81 -0.70 8.20
CA ASN A 41 12.59 -1.43 8.53
C ASN A 41 12.57 -2.76 7.75
N PRO A 42 12.78 -3.91 8.42
CA PRO A 42 12.80 -5.20 7.74
C PRO A 42 11.42 -5.65 7.23
N ASN A 43 10.34 -5.10 7.80
CA ASN A 43 8.96 -5.47 7.46
C ASN A 43 8.17 -4.20 7.09
N PRO A 44 8.48 -3.58 5.93
CA PRO A 44 7.80 -2.37 5.48
C PRO A 44 6.32 -2.63 5.21
N CYS A 45 5.46 -1.90 5.93
CA CYS A 45 4.00 -2.00 5.79
C CYS A 45 3.40 -0.86 4.97
N ASN A 46 3.95 0.36 5.07
CA ASN A 46 3.50 1.50 4.27
C ASN A 46 4.68 2.01 3.44
N VAL A 47 4.55 1.96 2.12
CA VAL A 47 5.63 2.27 1.17
C VAL A 47 5.13 3.19 0.09
N LEU A 48 5.92 4.23 -0.19
CA LEU A 48 5.76 5.10 -1.34
C LEU A 48 6.79 4.72 -2.41
N LEU A 49 6.31 4.36 -3.60
CA LEU A 49 7.12 4.12 -4.79
C LEU A 49 7.22 5.40 -5.63
N GLN A 50 8.40 5.66 -6.18
CA GLN A 50 8.68 6.85 -7.00
C GLN A 50 8.85 6.52 -8.49
N THR A 51 9.01 5.25 -8.83
CA THR A 51 9.25 4.76 -10.19
C THR A 51 8.43 3.50 -10.45
N ASN A 52 8.39 3.07 -11.72
CA ASN A 52 7.86 1.76 -12.09
C ASN A 52 8.68 0.68 -11.38
N ASP A 53 8.00 -0.23 -10.70
CA ASP A 53 8.67 -1.30 -9.96
C ASP A 53 7.70 -2.47 -9.72
N ILE A 54 8.28 -3.62 -9.37
CA ILE A 54 7.55 -4.74 -8.79
C ILE A 54 7.69 -4.68 -7.26
N TYR A 55 6.57 -4.83 -6.55
CA TYR A 55 6.59 -4.82 -5.10
C TYR A 55 5.73 -5.92 -4.50
N THR A 56 6.27 -6.62 -3.50
CA THR A 56 5.54 -7.60 -2.70
C THR A 56 5.14 -7.00 -1.37
N LEU A 57 3.84 -6.77 -1.19
CA LEU A 57 3.27 -6.34 0.07
C LEU A 57 2.91 -7.57 0.90
N ARG A 58 3.40 -7.66 2.14
CA ARG A 58 3.17 -8.80 3.04
C ARG A 58 2.91 -8.33 4.46
N ASN A 59 1.95 -8.97 5.15
CA ASN A 59 1.63 -8.65 6.55
C ASN A 59 2.48 -9.44 7.56
N TYR A 60 3.17 -10.50 7.14
CA TYR A 60 3.95 -11.41 7.98
C TYR A 60 3.10 -12.00 9.13
N GLY A 61 1.84 -12.33 8.85
CA GLY A 61 0.90 -12.85 9.84
C GLY A 61 0.41 -11.82 10.87
N LYS A 62 0.68 -10.53 10.67
CA LYS A 62 0.26 -9.47 11.61
C LYS A 62 -1.11 -8.91 11.24
N ARG A 63 -1.87 -8.52 12.26
CA ARG A 63 -3.07 -7.69 12.10
C ARG A 63 -2.66 -6.25 11.81
N ALA A 64 -2.57 -5.91 10.53
CA ALA A 64 -2.15 -4.58 10.07
C ALA A 64 -2.77 -4.26 8.71
N ASN A 65 -3.07 -2.98 8.51
CA ASN A 65 -3.41 -2.45 7.19
C ASN A 65 -2.14 -1.89 6.56
N CYS A 66 -1.65 -2.54 5.52
CA CYS A 66 -0.43 -2.18 4.82
C CYS A 66 -0.77 -1.58 3.47
N SER A 67 0.07 -0.69 2.95
CA SER A 67 -0.16 -0.02 1.68
C SER A 67 1.12 0.23 0.89
N VAL A 68 0.97 0.19 -0.43
CA VAL A 68 1.98 0.65 -1.39
C VAL A 68 1.31 1.70 -2.25
N SER A 69 1.89 2.89 -2.31
CA SER A 69 1.34 4.03 -3.04
C SER A 69 2.35 4.62 -4.02
N THR A 70 1.88 5.22 -5.10
CA THR A 70 2.67 6.01 -6.04
C THR A 70 2.21 7.46 -6.02
N LEU A 71 3.08 8.37 -6.46
CA LEU A 71 2.76 9.79 -6.67
C LEU A 71 2.29 10.10 -8.10
N PHE A 72 1.84 9.07 -8.81
CA PHE A 72 1.44 9.18 -10.20
C PHE A 72 0.30 8.20 -10.53
N PRO A 73 -0.53 8.53 -11.53
CA PRO A 73 -1.48 7.59 -12.12
C PRO A 73 -0.75 6.35 -12.65
N ALA A 74 -1.19 5.16 -12.27
CA ALA A 74 -0.50 3.91 -12.62
C ALA A 74 -1.47 2.81 -13.12
N SER A 75 -0.95 2.02 -14.04
CA SER A 75 -1.47 0.69 -14.34
C SER A 75 -0.91 -0.32 -13.34
N ILE A 76 -1.79 -1.18 -12.86
CA ILE A 76 -1.55 -2.15 -11.82
C ILE A 76 -1.82 -3.54 -12.38
N ASN A 77 -0.83 -4.42 -12.29
CA ASN A 77 -0.98 -5.82 -12.64
C ASN A 77 -0.56 -6.71 -11.46
N VAL A 78 -1.43 -7.64 -11.07
CA VAL A 78 -1.16 -8.58 -9.97
C VAL A 78 -0.32 -9.73 -10.51
N ALA A 79 0.89 -9.88 -9.98
CA ALA A 79 1.81 -10.95 -10.35
C ALA A 79 1.52 -12.26 -9.60
N SER A 80 1.17 -12.14 -8.32
CA SER A 80 0.78 -13.25 -7.46
C SER A 80 -0.05 -12.75 -6.27
N LEU A 81 -0.90 -13.62 -5.74
CA LEU A 81 -1.84 -13.32 -4.66
C LEU A 81 -1.91 -14.49 -3.68
N ASN A 82 -1.82 -14.20 -2.38
CA ASN A 82 -2.15 -15.14 -1.31
C ASN A 82 -2.82 -14.37 -0.17
N ILE A 83 -4.16 -14.37 -0.15
CA ILE A 83 -4.96 -13.56 0.77
C ILE A 83 -6.12 -14.37 1.33
N GLY A 84 -6.16 -14.51 2.66
CA GLY A 84 -7.27 -15.15 3.37
C GLY A 84 -7.40 -16.65 3.14
N VAL A 85 -6.31 -17.33 2.78
CA VAL A 85 -6.30 -18.78 2.52
C VAL A 85 -5.59 -19.50 3.68
N THR A 86 -6.28 -20.42 4.34
CA THR A 86 -5.68 -21.38 5.27
C THR A 86 -4.83 -22.38 4.49
N PRO A 87 -3.57 -22.65 4.88
CA PRO A 87 -2.92 -23.89 4.52
C PRO A 87 -3.83 -25.02 5.06
N SER A 88 -4.27 -25.93 4.20
CA SER A 88 -5.11 -27.05 4.62
C SER A 88 -4.38 -27.84 5.71
N ASN A 89 -4.98 -27.93 6.89
CA ASN A 89 -4.44 -28.61 8.08
C ASN A 89 -3.88 -30.01 7.74
N GLY A 90 -2.57 -30.10 7.49
CA GLY A 90 -1.83 -31.36 7.38
C GLY A 90 -2.11 -32.22 6.14
N ARG A 91 -2.85 -31.74 5.14
CA ARG A 91 -2.99 -32.40 3.83
C ARG A 91 -2.47 -31.44 2.77
N GLY A 92 -1.22 -31.64 2.38
CA GLY A 92 -0.39 -30.72 1.58
C GLY A 92 -0.83 -30.47 0.14
N ILE A 93 -2.07 -30.04 -0.06
CA ILE A 93 -2.56 -29.52 -1.33
C ILE A 93 -3.28 -28.20 -1.04
N GLU A 94 -2.59 -27.09 -1.24
CA GLU A 94 -3.21 -25.78 -1.35
C GLU A 94 -3.85 -25.70 -2.74
N PHE A 95 -5.18 -25.66 -2.80
CA PHE A 95 -5.88 -25.48 -4.07
C PHE A 95 -5.86 -24.00 -4.45
N GLU A 96 -5.27 -23.70 -5.60
CA GLU A 96 -5.35 -22.34 -6.17
C GLU A 96 -6.82 -21.98 -6.40
N THR A 97 -7.27 -20.94 -5.69
CA THR A 97 -8.62 -20.41 -5.87
C THR A 97 -8.68 -19.40 -7.01
N GLY A 98 -7.52 -19.00 -7.53
CA GLY A 98 -7.36 -17.93 -8.49
C GLY A 98 -7.56 -16.55 -7.86
N THR A 99 -7.33 -15.52 -8.66
CA THR A 99 -7.58 -14.12 -8.26
C THR A 99 -9.08 -13.83 -8.32
N ILE A 100 -9.71 -13.62 -7.16
CA ILE A 100 -11.13 -13.29 -7.05
C ILE A 100 -11.29 -11.77 -7.04
N HIS A 101 -11.78 -11.20 -8.15
CA HIS A 101 -12.03 -9.76 -8.29
C HIS A 101 -13.46 -9.38 -7.91
N LYS A 102 -13.64 -8.43 -6.99
CA LYS A 102 -14.97 -8.04 -6.50
C LYS A 102 -15.06 -6.56 -6.12
N VAL A 103 -15.46 -5.74 -7.08
CA VAL A 103 -15.78 -4.31 -6.85
C VAL A 103 -17.04 -4.12 -5.99
N ARG A 104 -17.95 -5.12 -5.90
CA ARG A 104 -19.27 -5.00 -5.23
C ARG A 104 -19.81 -6.21 -4.45
N SER A 105 -19.06 -7.31 -4.33
CA SER A 105 -19.46 -8.46 -3.49
C SER A 105 -18.34 -8.96 -2.59
N GLU A 106 -17.68 -8.00 -1.95
CA GLU A 106 -16.86 -8.07 -0.73
C GLU A 106 -16.33 -9.45 -0.38
N CYS A 107 -15.02 -9.65 -0.45
CA CYS A 107 -14.37 -10.71 0.32
C CYS A 107 -14.91 -10.73 1.76
N GLN A 108 -15.27 -9.56 2.33
CA GLN A 108 -15.98 -9.41 3.61
C GLN A 108 -17.38 -10.04 3.66
N LYS A 109 -18.19 -10.00 2.59
CA LYS A 109 -19.51 -10.68 2.51
C LYS A 109 -19.41 -12.20 2.48
N ARG A 110 -18.25 -12.74 2.10
CA ARG A 110 -17.95 -14.18 2.25
C ARG A 110 -17.39 -14.53 3.63
N GLY A 111 -17.35 -13.58 4.56
CA GLY A 111 -16.74 -13.75 5.88
C GLY A 111 -15.20 -13.75 5.83
N LEU A 112 -14.59 -13.27 4.75
CA LEU A 112 -13.14 -13.09 4.68
C LEU A 112 -12.78 -11.70 5.18
N ASP A 113 -12.13 -11.64 6.33
CA ASP A 113 -11.66 -10.40 6.95
C ASP A 113 -10.40 -9.83 6.26
N ASP A 114 -9.80 -10.61 5.36
CA ASP A 114 -8.53 -10.31 4.70
C ASP A 114 -8.77 -10.11 3.21
N TYR A 115 -8.31 -8.98 2.68
CA TYR A 115 -8.51 -8.59 1.29
C TYR A 115 -7.50 -7.52 0.87
N VAL A 116 -7.33 -7.38 -0.44
CA VAL A 116 -6.58 -6.29 -1.07
C VAL A 116 -7.56 -5.33 -1.72
N GLN A 117 -7.26 -4.04 -1.69
CA GLN A 117 -7.95 -3.00 -2.43
C GLN A 117 -6.96 -2.32 -3.37
N ILE A 118 -7.35 -2.12 -4.62
CA ILE A 118 -6.62 -1.34 -5.62
C ILE A 118 -7.45 -0.11 -5.91
N GLY A 119 -6.84 1.07 -5.88
CA GLY A 119 -7.56 2.31 -6.08
C GLY A 119 -6.62 3.51 -6.14
N GLY A 120 -7.21 4.69 -6.08
CA GLY A 120 -6.47 5.95 -6.08
C GLY A 120 -7.15 7.03 -5.25
N SER A 121 -6.43 8.11 -4.97
CA SER A 121 -6.94 9.24 -4.18
C SER A 121 -6.59 10.57 -4.83
N PRO A 122 -7.41 11.62 -4.63
CA PRO A 122 -6.99 12.98 -4.92
C PRO A 122 -5.94 13.39 -3.87
N GLY A 123 -4.69 13.53 -4.29
CA GLY A 123 -3.55 13.80 -3.41
C GLY A 123 -3.04 12.61 -2.58
N LEU A 124 -2.26 12.92 -1.53
CA LEU A 124 -1.49 11.96 -0.73
C LEU A 124 -2.28 11.24 0.36
N ASP A 125 -3.41 11.80 0.79
CA ASP A 125 -4.24 11.18 1.81
C ASP A 125 -5.04 10.02 1.20
N ASN A 126 -4.63 8.80 1.53
CA ASN A 126 -5.28 7.59 1.05
C ASN A 126 -6.42 7.12 1.97
N GLY A 127 -6.76 7.84 3.05
CA GLY A 127 -7.83 7.45 3.97
C GLY A 127 -9.15 7.13 3.26
N ASN A 128 -9.52 7.97 2.30
CA ASN A 128 -10.72 7.85 1.47
C ASN A 128 -10.42 7.44 0.02
N MET A 129 -9.56 6.44 -0.15
CA MET A 129 -9.20 5.89 -1.47
C MET A 129 -10.45 5.46 -2.26
N GLN A 130 -10.54 5.90 -3.52
CA GLN A 130 -11.52 5.43 -4.48
C GLN A 130 -11.12 4.03 -4.95
N VAL A 131 -11.85 3.03 -4.47
CA VAL A 131 -11.57 1.61 -4.77
C VAL A 131 -12.03 1.29 -6.19
N ALA A 132 -11.08 0.90 -7.04
CA ALA A 132 -11.35 0.39 -8.39
C ALA A 132 -11.58 -1.12 -8.38
N ASP A 133 -10.82 -1.85 -7.55
CA ASP A 133 -10.96 -3.29 -7.40
C ASP A 133 -10.66 -3.78 -5.98
N SER A 134 -11.22 -4.94 -5.63
CA SER A 134 -10.90 -5.64 -4.39
C SER A 134 -10.67 -7.12 -4.66
N LEU A 135 -9.59 -7.64 -4.08
CA LEU A 135 -9.05 -8.96 -4.38
C LEU A 135 -8.93 -9.84 -3.13
N CYS A 136 -9.18 -11.13 -3.29
CA CYS A 136 -8.81 -12.18 -2.33
C CYS A 136 -8.57 -13.51 -3.07
N GLY A 137 -8.07 -14.51 -2.36
CA GLY A 137 -7.78 -15.83 -2.91
C GLY A 137 -6.29 -16.14 -3.00
N LEU A 138 -5.97 -17.22 -3.71
CA LEU A 138 -4.63 -17.77 -3.89
C LEU A 138 -4.39 -18.02 -5.38
N ASP A 139 -3.42 -17.32 -5.94
CA ASP A 139 -3.05 -17.38 -7.35
C ASP A 139 -1.53 -17.16 -7.49
N SER A 140 -0.81 -18.19 -7.97
CA SER A 140 0.64 -18.07 -8.20
C SER A 140 0.98 -17.46 -9.56
N LYS A 141 -0.02 -17.23 -10.43
CA LYS A 141 0.18 -16.76 -11.79
C LYS A 141 -0.17 -15.29 -11.91
N ALA A 142 0.52 -14.62 -12.84
CA ALA A 142 0.21 -13.25 -13.18
C ALA A 142 -1.23 -13.15 -13.72
N GLY A 143 -1.99 -12.24 -13.12
CA GLY A 143 -3.34 -11.91 -13.56
C GLY A 143 -3.32 -11.40 -14.99
N LYS A 144 -4.40 -11.71 -15.72
CA LYS A 144 -4.62 -11.13 -17.06
C LYS A 144 -5.22 -9.74 -17.01
N ARG A 145 -5.80 -9.37 -15.87
CA ARG A 145 -6.50 -8.11 -15.66
C ARG A 145 -5.54 -7.04 -15.20
N VAL A 146 -5.55 -5.90 -15.90
CA VAL A 146 -4.74 -4.72 -15.58
C VAL A 146 -5.70 -3.61 -15.17
N GLU A 147 -5.54 -3.11 -13.94
CA GLU A 147 -6.31 -1.97 -13.45
C GLU A 147 -5.58 -0.68 -13.79
N LYS A 148 -6.25 0.25 -14.48
CA LYS A 148 -5.70 1.58 -14.78
C LYS A 148 -6.28 2.60 -13.81
N ILE A 149 -5.44 3.16 -12.95
CA ILE A 149 -5.86 4.13 -11.94
C ILE A 149 -5.44 5.53 -12.38
N ALA A 150 -6.42 6.33 -12.81
CA ALA A 150 -6.22 7.68 -13.34
C ALA A 150 -6.25 8.79 -12.26
N CYS A 151 -6.13 8.42 -10.98
CA CYS A 151 -6.04 9.40 -9.88
C CYS A 151 -4.61 9.93 -9.73
N ASP A 152 -4.45 11.09 -9.07
CA ASP A 152 -3.14 11.69 -8.75
C ASP A 152 -2.18 10.70 -8.09
N THR A 153 -2.72 9.88 -7.18
CA THR A 153 -2.01 8.79 -6.53
C THR A 153 -2.70 7.47 -6.80
N THR A 154 -1.90 6.42 -7.01
CA THR A 154 -2.37 5.05 -7.05
C THR A 154 -1.95 4.34 -5.78
N THR A 155 -2.85 3.57 -5.17
CA THR A 155 -2.59 2.85 -3.93
C THR A 155 -3.11 1.42 -4.03
N VAL A 156 -2.29 0.49 -3.55
CA VAL A 156 -2.72 -0.87 -3.23
C VAL A 156 -2.66 -1.06 -1.72
N ARG A 157 -3.79 -1.42 -1.13
CA ARG A 157 -3.96 -1.61 0.32
C ARG A 157 -4.26 -3.06 0.64
N LEU A 158 -3.45 -3.66 1.51
CA LEU A 158 -3.71 -4.95 2.14
C LEU A 158 -4.41 -4.71 3.49
N VAL A 159 -5.63 -5.20 3.64
CA VAL A 159 -6.37 -5.25 4.90
C VAL A 159 -6.27 -6.66 5.47
N SER A 160 -5.85 -6.77 6.72
CA SER A 160 -5.54 -8.07 7.33
C SER A 160 -5.99 -8.15 8.79
N SER A 161 -6.74 -9.20 9.12
CA SER A 161 -7.11 -9.63 10.47
C SER A 161 -5.93 -10.19 11.26
N GLY A 162 -4.86 -10.64 10.59
CA GLY A 162 -3.73 -11.33 11.21
C GLY A 162 -3.93 -12.84 11.40
N ALA A 163 -5.02 -13.40 10.89
CA ALA A 163 -5.23 -14.85 10.90
C ALA A 163 -4.35 -15.59 9.86
N PHE A 164 -3.89 -14.87 8.83
CA PHE A 164 -3.16 -15.43 7.69
C PHE A 164 -1.87 -14.65 7.42
N ASP A 165 -0.88 -15.32 6.82
CA ASP A 165 0.28 -14.65 6.23
C ASP A 165 -0.04 -14.23 4.79
N ASN A 166 -0.64 -13.05 4.70
CA ASN A 166 -1.13 -12.47 3.48
C ASN A 166 0.01 -11.83 2.70
N SER A 167 0.07 -12.12 1.40
CA SER A 167 1.00 -11.46 0.48
C SER A 167 0.36 -11.19 -0.88
N VAL A 168 0.80 -10.11 -1.52
CA VAL A 168 0.42 -9.77 -2.88
C VAL A 168 1.62 -9.14 -3.59
N THR A 169 1.94 -9.62 -4.78
CA THR A 169 3.02 -9.06 -5.61
C THR A 169 2.40 -8.33 -6.78
N ILE A 170 2.80 -7.07 -6.98
CA ILE A 170 2.18 -6.16 -7.93
C ILE A 170 3.24 -5.49 -8.79
N TYR A 171 2.95 -5.38 -10.08
CA TYR A 171 3.67 -4.52 -11.01
C TYR A 171 3.00 -3.16 -11.08
N PHE A 172 3.78 -2.10 -10.82
CA PHE A 172 3.38 -0.72 -10.99
C PHE A 172 4.03 -0.17 -12.27
N ARG A 173 3.22 0.35 -13.18
CA ARG A 173 3.70 1.09 -14.35
C ARG A 173 2.90 2.37 -14.50
N GLN A 174 3.59 3.51 -14.49
CA GLN A 174 3.03 4.83 -14.75
C GLN A 174 2.22 4.82 -16.05
N LEU A 175 1.03 5.43 -15.99
CA LEU A 175 0.18 5.61 -17.17
C LEU A 175 0.83 6.62 -18.12
N THR A 176 0.70 6.35 -19.41
CA THR A 176 1.09 7.27 -20.50
C THR A 176 -0.16 7.83 -21.18
N GLU A 177 0.01 8.78 -22.11
CA GLU A 177 -1.12 9.35 -22.87
C GLU A 177 -1.91 8.27 -23.63
N ASP A 178 -1.24 7.23 -24.14
CA ASP A 178 -1.89 6.10 -24.83
C ASP A 178 -2.80 5.25 -23.91
N ASP A 179 -2.69 5.42 -22.59
CA ASP A 179 -3.48 4.67 -21.61
C ASP A 179 -4.81 5.32 -21.24
N ILE A 180 -4.99 6.61 -21.57
CA ILE A 180 -6.09 7.51 -21.20
C ILE A 180 -7.06 7.66 -22.38
#